data_AF-A0A496Z874-F1
#
_entry.id   AF-A0A496Z874-F1
#
_cell.length_a   1.000
_cell.length_b   1.000
_cell.length_c   1.000
_cell.angle_alpha   90.00
_cell.angle_beta   90.00
_cell.angle_gamma   90.00
#
_symmetry.space_group_name_H-M   'P 1'
#
loop_
_entity.id
_entity.type
_entity.pdbx_description
1 polymer ?
#
loop_
_entity_poly.entity_id
_entity_poly.type
_entity_poly.pdbx_seq_one_letter_code
_entity_poly.pdbx_strand_id
1 'polypeptide(L)'
;IDPAVDKWKAFGWHVIEIDGHNMKEIVNALEAARAFKGIPTMIVANTVKGKGVSYMENVCEWHGKAPCREEADKALAELRARAEITSHF
;
A
#
# COMPACT_ATOMS: atom_id res chain seq x y z
N ILE A 1 -14.70 6.80 -3.94
CA ILE A 1 -15.59 5.84 -3.24
C ILE A 1 -15.31 6.03 -1.76
N ASP A 2 -16.15 6.75 -1.05
CA ASP A 2 -15.94 7.07 0.37
C ASP A 2 -17.30 7.07 1.08
N PRO A 3 -17.44 6.52 2.31
CA PRO A 3 -16.48 5.64 3.01
C PRO A 3 -16.48 4.21 2.48
N ALA A 4 -15.30 3.72 2.08
CA ALA A 4 -15.15 2.34 1.58
C ALA A 4 -15.39 1.32 2.70
N VAL A 5 -14.85 1.57 3.90
CA VAL A 5 -14.98 0.71 5.08
C VAL A 5 -16.45 0.45 5.43
N ASP A 6 -17.26 1.50 5.54
CA ASP A 6 -18.67 1.35 5.95
C ASP A 6 -19.52 0.66 4.88
N LYS A 7 -19.21 0.88 3.59
CA LYS A 7 -19.88 0.16 2.50
C LYS A 7 -19.66 -1.35 2.60
N TRP A 8 -18.43 -1.79 2.85
CA TRP A 8 -18.12 -3.21 3.00
C TRP A 8 -18.73 -3.81 4.27
N LYS A 9 -18.73 -3.07 5.39
CA LYS A 9 -19.44 -3.47 6.60
C LYS A 9 -20.94 -3.64 6.35
N ALA A 10 -21.57 -2.70 5.61
CA ALA A 10 -22.98 -2.76 5.27
C ALA A 10 -23.32 -3.97 4.36
N PHE A 11 -22.37 -4.45 3.56
CA PHE A 11 -22.49 -5.70 2.81
C PHE A 11 -22.24 -6.96 3.64
N GLY A 12 -22.05 -6.85 4.95
CA GLY A 12 -21.86 -7.99 5.85
C GLY A 12 -20.46 -8.58 5.83
N TRP A 13 -19.45 -7.82 5.38
CA TRP A 13 -18.06 -8.27 5.40
C TRP A 13 -17.40 -7.98 6.75
N HIS A 14 -16.46 -8.83 7.15
CA HIS A 14 -15.48 -8.48 8.17
C HIS A 14 -14.50 -7.49 7.55
N VAL A 15 -14.34 -6.29 8.12
CA VAL A 15 -13.49 -5.25 7.52
C VAL A 15 -12.33 -4.91 8.46
N ILE A 16 -11.11 -4.97 7.93
CA ILE A 16 -9.87 -4.60 8.62
C ILE A 16 -9.26 -3.43 7.84
N GLU A 17 -9.01 -2.31 8.51
CA GLU A 17 -8.35 -1.15 7.90
C GLU A 17 -6.91 -1.05 8.43
N ILE A 18 -5.95 -0.82 7.52
CA ILE A 18 -4.51 -0.83 7.85
C ILE A 18 -3.76 0.28 7.11
N ASP A 19 -2.56 0.63 7.60
CA ASP A 19 -1.52 1.24 6.79
C ASP A 19 -0.95 0.21 5.81
N GLY A 20 -1.17 0.43 4.52
CA GLY A 20 -0.72 -0.44 3.43
C GLY A 20 0.79 -0.43 3.19
N HIS A 21 1.56 0.40 3.91
CA HIS A 21 3.03 0.39 3.90
C HIS A 21 3.64 -0.16 5.19
N ASN A 22 2.83 -0.61 6.14
CA ASN A 22 3.28 -1.21 7.38
C ASN A 22 3.22 -2.76 7.28
N MET A 23 4.37 -3.39 7.10
CA MET A 23 4.45 -4.86 6.96
C MET A 23 3.92 -5.61 8.19
N LYS A 24 4.04 -5.05 9.40
CA LYS A 24 3.50 -5.67 10.60
C LYS A 24 1.96 -5.69 10.56
N GLU A 25 1.35 -4.58 10.17
CA GLU A 25 -0.11 -4.49 10.02
C GLU A 25 -0.63 -5.39 8.91
N ILE A 26 0.07 -5.47 7.77
CA ILE A 26 -0.28 -6.36 6.66
C ILE A 26 -0.28 -7.82 7.13
N VAL A 27 0.80 -8.28 7.78
CA VAL A 27 0.89 -9.66 8.28
C VAL A 27 -0.22 -9.93 9.29
N ASN A 28 -0.38 -9.05 10.29
CA ASN A 28 -1.42 -9.21 11.32
C ASN A 28 -2.83 -9.26 10.70
N ALA A 29 -3.13 -8.42 9.71
CA ALA A 29 -4.42 -8.40 9.03
C ALA A 29 -4.67 -9.68 8.23
N LEU A 30 -3.65 -10.22 7.55
CA LEU A 30 -3.74 -11.49 6.84
C LEU A 30 -3.96 -12.66 7.81
N GLU A 31 -3.29 -12.66 8.97
CA GLU A 31 -3.48 -13.69 10.00
C GLU A 31 -4.90 -13.61 10.60
N ALA A 32 -5.37 -12.41 10.92
CA ALA A 32 -6.72 -12.18 11.41
C ALA A 32 -7.79 -12.61 10.38
N ALA A 33 -7.63 -12.23 9.11
CA ALA A 33 -8.52 -12.64 8.02
C ALA A 33 -8.54 -14.17 7.84
N ARG A 34 -7.40 -14.84 8.02
CA ARG A 34 -7.31 -16.31 7.96
C ARG A 34 -8.03 -16.96 9.15
N ALA A 35 -7.94 -16.37 10.34
CA ALA A 35 -8.58 -16.88 11.56
C ALA A 35 -10.09 -16.65 11.56
N PHE A 36 -10.56 -15.53 10.98
CA PHE A 36 -11.97 -15.17 10.92
C PHE A 36 -12.72 -16.05 9.91
N LYS A 37 -13.82 -16.70 10.33
CA LYS A 37 -14.61 -17.63 9.50
C LYS A 37 -16.08 -17.23 9.44
N GLY A 38 -16.79 -17.76 8.44
CA GLY A 38 -18.25 -17.61 8.31
C GLY A 38 -18.70 -16.48 7.38
N ILE A 39 -17.88 -15.43 7.22
CA ILE A 39 -18.11 -14.33 6.25
C ILE A 39 -16.78 -13.91 5.61
N PRO A 40 -16.80 -13.31 4.42
CA PRO A 40 -15.59 -12.83 3.77
C PRO A 40 -14.96 -11.65 4.53
N THR A 41 -13.63 -11.50 4.37
CA THR A 41 -12.86 -10.40 4.96
C THR A 41 -12.41 -9.41 3.87
N MET A 42 -12.58 -8.12 4.10
CA MET A 42 -12.07 -7.01 3.29
C MET A 42 -10.95 -6.31 4.07
N ILE A 43 -9.73 -6.31 3.52
CA ILE A 43 -8.62 -5.53 4.06
C ILE A 43 -8.53 -4.23 3.26
N VAL A 44 -8.89 -3.10 3.88
CA VAL A 44 -8.76 -1.77 3.29
C VAL A 44 -7.36 -1.25 3.64
N ALA A 45 -6.44 -1.34 2.67
CA ALA A 45 -5.06 -0.88 2.84
C ALA A 45 -4.90 0.55 2.34
N ASN A 46 -4.66 1.48 3.26
CA ASN A 46 -4.38 2.87 2.93
C ASN A 46 -2.97 2.98 2.32
N THR A 47 -2.88 3.36 1.05
CA THR A 47 -1.61 3.38 0.31
C THR A 47 -1.33 4.75 -0.31
N VAL A 48 -0.10 4.91 -0.79
CA VAL A 48 0.37 6.07 -1.54
C VAL A 48 0.74 5.54 -2.91
N LYS A 49 0.06 5.99 -3.94
CA LYS A 49 0.35 5.56 -5.31
C LYS A 49 1.74 6.05 -5.68
N GLY A 50 2.62 5.17 -6.17
CA GLY A 50 4.01 5.53 -6.46
C GLY A 50 4.93 5.61 -5.23
N LYS A 51 4.54 5.02 -4.08
CA LYS A 51 5.33 5.04 -2.85
C LYS A 51 6.81 4.69 -3.08
N GLY A 52 7.69 5.51 -2.53
CA GLY A 52 9.15 5.28 -2.55
C GLY A 52 9.89 6.02 -3.65
N VAL A 53 9.19 6.65 -4.60
CA VAL A 53 9.77 7.56 -5.59
C VAL A 53 9.08 8.91 -5.46
N SER A 54 9.81 9.90 -4.96
CA SER A 54 9.31 11.20 -4.50
C SER A 54 8.45 11.92 -5.54
N TYR A 55 8.85 11.89 -6.81
CA TYR A 55 8.15 12.56 -7.90
C TYR A 55 6.98 11.74 -8.48
N MET A 56 6.81 10.48 -8.04
CA MET A 56 5.69 9.62 -8.41
C MET A 56 4.60 9.54 -7.32
N GLU A 57 4.92 9.87 -6.06
CA GLU A 57 3.98 9.79 -4.95
C GLU A 57 2.74 10.68 -5.17
N ASN A 58 1.57 10.05 -5.25
CA ASN A 58 0.26 10.71 -5.46
C ASN A 58 0.12 11.51 -6.76
N VAL A 59 0.93 11.20 -7.78
CA VAL A 59 0.87 11.87 -9.08
C VAL A 59 0.12 11.01 -10.10
N CYS A 60 -0.97 11.54 -10.65
CA CYS A 60 -1.86 10.79 -11.55
C CYS A 60 -1.18 10.35 -12.86
N GLU A 61 -0.29 11.18 -13.41
CA GLU A 61 0.46 10.91 -14.65
C GLU A 61 1.20 9.56 -14.60
N TRP A 62 1.72 9.19 -13.43
CA TRP A 62 2.44 7.94 -13.20
C TRP A 62 1.53 6.72 -13.04
N HIS A 63 0.24 6.83 -13.39
CA HIS A 63 -0.66 5.67 -13.42
C HIS A 63 -0.25 4.61 -14.44
N GLY A 64 0.16 5.06 -15.62
CA GLY A 64 0.46 4.18 -16.75
C GLY A 64 1.58 4.70 -17.66
N LYS A 65 2.18 5.85 -17.33
CA LYS A 65 3.36 6.37 -18.02
C LYS A 65 4.59 5.57 -17.58
N ALA A 66 5.33 5.04 -18.55
CA ALA A 66 6.65 4.47 -18.29
C ALA A 66 7.68 5.60 -18.09
N PRO A 67 8.57 5.52 -17.09
CA PRO A 67 9.63 6.51 -16.92
C PRO A 67 10.62 6.44 -18.08
N CYS A 68 11.11 7.59 -18.52
CA CYS A 68 12.27 7.66 -19.41
C CYS A 68 13.52 7.19 -18.65
N ARG A 69 14.64 7.05 -19.36
CA ARG A 69 15.89 6.54 -18.76
C ARG A 69 16.36 7.40 -17.58
N GLU A 70 16.32 8.72 -17.72
CA GLU A 70 16.74 9.65 -16.66
C GLU A 70 15.83 9.57 -15.43
N GLU A 71 14.51 9.52 -15.64
CA GLU A 71 13.53 9.35 -14.57
C GLU A 71 13.74 8.01 -13.83
N ALA A 72 14.00 6.93 -14.57
CA ALA A 72 14.27 5.61 -14.00
C ALA A 72 15.56 5.59 -13.17
N ASP A 73 16.65 6.19 -13.68
CA ASP A 73 17.92 6.28 -12.95
C ASP A 73 17.76 7.06 -11.64
N LYS A 74 16.99 8.16 -11.65
CA LYS A 74 16.64 8.92 -10.44
C LYS A 74 15.81 8.09 -9.46
N ALA A 75 14.78 7.40 -9.93
CA ALA A 75 13.94 6.55 -9.08
C ALA A 75 14.76 5.43 -8.41
N LEU A 76 15.66 4.79 -9.14
CA LEU A 76 16.55 3.76 -8.59
C LEU A 76 17.51 4.34 -7.54
N ALA A 77 18.03 5.55 -7.74
CA ALA A 77 18.86 6.21 -6.74
C ALA A 77 18.09 6.49 -5.44
N GLU A 78 16.85 6.99 -5.52
CA GLU A 78 16.00 7.24 -4.35
C GLU A 78 15.68 5.95 -3.59
N LEU A 79 15.34 4.87 -4.30
CA LEU A 79 15.04 3.57 -3.69
C LEU A 79 16.25 2.96 -2.98
N ARG A 80 17.45 3.05 -3.60
CA ARG A 80 18.70 2.55 -3.00
C ARG A 80 19.07 3.31 -1.74
N ALA A 81 19.03 4.64 -1.79
CA ALA A 81 19.32 5.47 -0.62
C ALA A 81 18.41 5.13 0.56
N ARG A 82 17.12 4.86 0.31
CA ARG A 82 16.17 4.45 1.34
C ARG A 82 16.46 3.04 1.90
N ALA A 83 16.86 2.10 1.03
CA ALA A 83 17.21 0.75 1.44
C ALA A 83 18.47 0.75 2.33
N GLU A 84 19.48 1.55 1.97
CA GLU A 84 20.70 1.73 2.76
C GLU A 84 20.39 2.30 4.15
N ILE A 85 19.55 3.32 4.26
CA ILE A 85 19.15 3.86 5.58
C ILE A 85 18.51 2.77 6.45
N THR A 86 17.68 1.91 5.87
CA THR A 86 16.96 0.85 6.59
C THR A 86 17.89 -0.30 7.02
N SER A 87 18.99 -0.55 6.29
CA SER A 87 19.94 -1.63 6.62
C SER A 87 20.98 -1.25 7.68
N HIS A 88 21.04 0.01 8.10
CA HIS A 88 21.96 0.51 9.13
C HIS A 88 21.33 0.59 10.53
N PHE A 89 20.12 0.08 10.71
CA PHE A 89 19.42 -0.13 11.98
C PHE A 89 19.07 -1.60 12.15
#